data_AF-A0A2E5E9A8-F1
#
_entry.id   AF-A0A2E5E9A8-F1
#
_cell.length_a   1.000
_cell.length_b   1.000
_cell.length_c   1.000
_cell.angle_alpha   90.00
_cell.angle_beta   90.00
_cell.angle_gamma   90.00
#
_symmetry.space_group_name_H-M   'P 1'
#
loop_
_entity.id
_entity.type
_entity.pdbx_description
1 polymer ?
#
loop_
_entity_poly.entity_id
_entity_poly.type
_entity_poly.pdbx_seq_one_letter_code
_entity_poly.pdbx_strand_id
1 'polypeptide(L)'
;MSSSIDAKKIMAVIKSNIVITICVLVIIGSLVGLPYVSGGLMEEVKASVEKQSRSYNSLKKIRDGKVSIPGAGSVDAVINKPIIKRVQEVADARKNESVSVLDAAKSINRSNHVNLDDRLFPGHDLPSHELQIEAPRFQKRVVEEYKSLLEDVNAGMPPSNEQMMKGLESVRENFLNTLRRDDLRGLSEDEVKMVRANMSERRMGLYLQEAEKAGIYLELSQLSPPVYNERQVYTPQELFRWQWRFWVIEEVLDAIREVNGPEATVINAPVKRVLGLQVRDLMSIDDTARESSGSSSSSGSSQPSRPTGPASGPTGLASGPASGGGSAKRSAAGGGGGNNGRNSGGARSQPGSAPDAPLVVASIPSAGAQDFNISLTGRMSNALYDVVLVDLSVVAQTSKISEILESIAADRFLTVRDLSLSRMDSYGDLKEGFLYGDSPVVKMDMTLETIWLRSWIQDMMPNSVRAMLGIQPVKTESAEESDEDDYS
;
A
#
# COMPACT_ATOMS: atom_id res chain seq x y z
N MET A 1 59.81 11.59 90.91
CA MET A 1 59.51 12.72 91.82
C MET A 1 58.05 13.11 91.63
N SER A 2 57.15 12.45 92.36
CA SER A 2 55.70 12.70 92.33
C SER A 2 55.37 13.83 93.29
N SER A 3 55.34 15.06 92.78
CA SER A 3 54.86 16.22 93.53
C SER A 3 53.34 16.13 93.62
N SER A 4 52.82 15.77 94.80
CA SER A 4 51.39 15.84 95.09
C SER A 4 50.96 17.31 95.04
N ILE A 5 50.26 17.66 93.97
CA ILE A 5 49.65 18.97 93.82
C ILE A 5 48.51 19.05 94.83
N ASP A 6 48.70 19.86 95.86
CA ASP A 6 47.76 20.05 96.95
C ASP A 6 46.54 20.85 96.45
N ALA A 7 45.46 20.15 96.12
CA ALA A 7 44.23 20.71 95.55
C ALA A 7 43.62 21.83 96.43
N LYS A 8 43.89 21.83 97.74
CA LYS A 8 43.44 22.88 98.65
C LYS A 8 44.18 24.20 98.43
N LYS A 9 45.47 24.17 98.08
CA LYS A 9 46.24 25.38 97.76
C LYS A 9 45.80 25.99 96.43
N ILE A 10 45.46 25.16 95.44
CA ILE A 10 44.92 25.64 94.16
C ILE A 10 43.57 26.33 94.36
N MET A 11 42.67 25.76 95.18
CA MET A 11 41.37 26.38 95.45
C MET A 11 41.48 27.71 96.23
N ALA A 12 42.48 27.88 97.09
CA ALA A 12 42.72 29.14 97.79
C ALA A 12 43.21 30.25 96.84
N VAL A 13 44.08 29.91 95.88
CA VAL A 13 44.58 30.85 94.86
C VAL A 13 43.47 31.24 93.87
N ILE A 14 42.61 30.28 93.48
CA ILE A 14 41.46 30.52 92.59
C ILE A 14 40.41 31.44 93.24
N LYS A 15 40.15 31.31 94.55
CA LYS A 15 39.22 32.21 95.26
C LYS A 15 39.77 33.62 95.47
N SER A 16 41.09 33.81 95.46
CA SER A 16 41.72 35.11 95.68
C SER A 16 41.89 35.94 94.39
N ASN A 17 41.79 35.35 93.19
CA ASN A 17 42.07 36.04 91.92
C ASN A 17 41.10 35.61 90.80
N ILE A 18 39.91 36.21 90.78
CA ILE A 18 38.84 35.91 89.82
C ILE A 18 39.26 36.10 88.34
N VAL A 19 40.19 37.02 88.08
CA VAL A 19 40.71 37.33 86.74
C VAL A 19 41.52 36.16 86.16
N ILE A 20 42.28 35.45 86.99
CA ILE A 20 43.09 34.30 86.55
C ILE A 20 42.18 33.12 86.21
N THR A 21 41.08 32.92 86.95
CA THR A 21 40.09 31.88 86.67
C THR A 21 39.40 32.09 85.34
N ILE A 22 39.04 33.34 85.00
CA ILE A 22 38.45 33.67 83.70
C ILE A 22 39.46 33.42 82.57
N CYS A 23 40.73 33.80 82.73
CA CYS A 23 41.76 33.56 81.71
C CYS A 23 42.01 32.07 81.46
N VAL A 24 42.04 31.24 82.51
CA VAL A 24 42.22 29.78 82.37
C VAL A 24 41.00 29.14 81.68
N LEU A 25 39.78 29.60 81.97
CA LEU A 25 38.57 29.16 81.29
C LEU A 25 38.57 29.55 79.80
N VAL A 26 39.05 30.73 79.43
CA VAL A 26 39.17 31.17 78.03
C VAL A 26 40.23 30.36 77.29
N ILE A 27 41.37 30.04 77.92
CA ILE A 27 42.42 29.20 77.32
C ILE A 27 41.90 27.78 77.07
N ILE A 28 41.23 27.17 78.06
CA ILE A 28 40.62 25.84 77.90
C ILE A 28 39.50 25.86 76.86
N GLY A 29 38.66 26.90 76.86
CA GLY A 29 37.61 27.09 75.85
C GLY A 29 38.16 27.21 74.43
N SER A 30 39.29 27.91 74.24
CA SER A 30 39.94 28.05 72.93
C SER A 30 40.57 26.75 72.43
N LEU A 31 41.18 25.95 73.31
CA LEU A 31 41.80 24.67 72.95
C LEU A 31 40.76 23.60 72.57
N VAL A 32 39.57 23.64 73.19
CA VAL A 32 38.49 22.68 72.92
C VAL A 32 37.59 23.15 71.76
N GLY A 33 37.48 24.46 71.50
CA GLY A 33 36.68 25.01 70.40
C GLY A 33 37.35 24.92 69.02
N LEU A 34 38.69 24.98 68.95
CA LEU A 34 39.45 24.97 67.69
C LEU A 34 39.24 23.71 66.80
N PRO A 35 39.15 22.48 67.34
CA PRO A 35 38.87 21.29 66.53
C PRO A 35 37.44 21.22 65.97
N TYR A 36 36.47 21.81 66.66
CA TYR A 36 35.06 21.79 66.23
C TYR A 36 34.79 22.81 65.12
N VAL A 37 35.47 23.96 65.15
CA VAL A 37 35.34 24.99 64.10
C VAL A 37 36.11 24.58 62.83
N SER A 38 37.24 23.87 62.95
CA SER A 38 37.99 23.39 61.78
C SER A 38 37.30 22.21 61.06
N GLY A 39 36.56 21.36 61.78
CA GLY A 39 35.76 20.27 61.18
C GLY A 39 34.65 20.78 60.26
N GLY A 40 33.89 21.80 60.69
CA GLY A 40 32.83 22.41 59.87
C GLY A 40 33.37 23.12 58.62
N LEU A 41 34.49 23.84 58.75
CA LEU A 41 35.15 24.47 57.61
C LEU A 41 35.72 23.44 56.62
N MET A 42 36.19 22.28 57.09
CA MET A 42 36.73 21.23 56.23
C MET A 42 35.65 20.50 55.44
N GLU A 43 34.48 20.24 56.04
CA GLU A 43 33.34 19.67 55.31
C GLU A 43 32.77 20.66 54.27
N GLU A 44 32.67 21.94 54.61
CA GLU A 44 32.19 22.97 53.69
C GLU A 44 33.17 23.18 52.52
N VAL A 45 34.47 23.21 52.79
CA VAL A 45 35.52 23.27 51.75
C VAL A 45 35.46 22.02 50.88
N LYS A 46 35.35 20.82 51.45
CA LYS A 46 35.26 19.57 50.67
C LYS A 46 34.02 19.55 49.78
N ALA A 47 32.86 19.98 50.30
CA ALA A 47 31.63 20.09 49.52
C ALA A 47 31.76 21.13 48.39
N SER A 48 32.43 22.26 48.64
CA SER A 48 32.67 23.29 47.62
C SER A 48 33.63 22.81 46.51
N VAL A 49 34.68 22.06 46.86
CA VAL A 49 35.64 21.47 45.93
C VAL A 49 34.99 20.37 45.10
N GLU A 50 34.15 19.52 45.70
CA GLU A 50 33.38 18.52 44.95
C GLU A 50 32.39 19.17 43.99
N LYS A 51 31.72 20.25 44.41
CA LYS A 51 30.83 21.03 43.53
C LYS A 51 31.60 21.64 42.35
N GLN A 52 32.76 22.23 42.60
CA GLN A 52 33.63 22.77 41.54
C GLN A 52 34.17 21.67 40.62
N SER A 53 34.57 20.52 41.16
CA SER A 53 35.02 19.36 40.37
C SER A 53 33.91 18.82 39.47
N ARG A 54 32.66 18.73 39.96
CA ARG A 54 31.50 18.35 39.13
C ARG A 54 31.25 19.37 38.03
N SER A 55 31.30 20.67 38.33
CA SER A 55 31.19 21.72 37.30
C SER A 55 32.30 21.64 36.26
N TYR A 56 33.54 21.38 36.67
CA TYR A 56 34.67 21.24 35.75
C TYR A 56 34.54 19.98 34.88
N ASN A 57 34.11 18.86 35.44
CA ASN A 57 33.86 17.63 34.70
C ASN A 57 32.71 17.79 33.69
N SER A 58 31.66 18.54 34.04
CA SER A 58 30.59 18.89 33.10
C SER A 58 31.08 19.79 31.97
N LEU A 59 31.91 20.80 32.28
CA LEU A 59 32.53 21.66 31.25
C LEU A 59 33.50 20.88 30.36
N LYS A 60 34.28 19.96 30.92
CA LYS A 60 35.16 19.07 30.16
C LYS A 60 34.37 18.13 29.24
N LYS A 61 33.25 17.57 29.71
CA LYS A 61 32.34 16.76 28.87
C LYS A 61 31.69 17.57 27.73
N ILE A 62 31.38 18.85 27.96
CA ILE A 62 30.86 19.74 26.92
C ILE A 62 31.96 20.13 25.92
N ARG A 63 33.18 20.36 26.40
CA ARG A 63 34.35 20.72 25.57
C ARG A 63 34.82 19.56 24.70
N ASP A 64 34.88 18.36 25.28
CA ASP A 64 35.34 17.14 24.62
C ASP A 64 34.16 16.36 23.97
N GLY A 65 32.95 16.93 24.01
CA GLY A 65 31.74 16.32 23.45
C GLY A 65 31.73 16.39 21.93
N LYS A 66 31.55 15.24 21.27
CA LYS A 66 31.40 15.16 19.81
C LYS A 66 30.03 15.66 19.41
N VAL A 67 29.97 16.65 18.52
CA VAL A 67 28.71 17.09 17.91
C VAL A 67 28.53 16.30 16.62
N SER A 68 27.45 15.53 16.56
CA SER A 68 27.01 14.90 15.32
C SER A 68 26.17 15.92 14.54
N ILE A 69 26.68 16.39 13.41
CA ILE A 69 25.93 17.26 12.51
C ILE A 69 25.14 16.34 11.57
N PRO A 70 23.81 16.48 11.44
CA PRO A 70 23.06 15.66 10.49
C PRO A 70 23.64 15.76 9.06
N GLY A 71 24.14 14.66 8.49
CA GLY A 71 24.69 14.61 7.13
C GLY A 71 26.17 15.01 6.98
N ALA A 72 26.87 15.39 8.05
CA ALA A 72 28.33 15.50 8.07
C ALA A 72 28.86 14.64 9.23
N GLY A 73 29.98 13.94 9.04
CA GLY A 73 30.56 13.09 10.10
C GLY A 73 30.75 13.86 11.42
N SER A 74 30.86 13.15 12.54
CA SER A 74 31.04 13.80 13.85
C SER A 74 32.31 14.66 13.87
N VAL A 75 32.18 15.92 14.27
CA VAL A 75 33.30 16.87 14.38
C VAL A 75 33.58 17.15 15.85
N ASP A 76 34.86 17.10 16.24
CA ASP A 76 35.33 17.57 17.54
C ASP A 76 35.26 19.11 17.57
N ALA A 77 34.15 19.66 18.03
CA ALA A 77 33.92 21.10 18.12
C ALA A 77 33.33 21.47 19.48
N VAL A 78 33.87 22.53 20.09
CA VAL A 78 33.34 23.09 21.35
C VAL A 78 31.95 23.66 21.09
N ILE A 79 30.92 23.09 21.74
CA ILE A 79 29.53 23.55 21.63
C ILE A 79 29.44 25.02 22.07
N ASN A 80 29.30 25.93 21.12
CA ASN A 80 29.10 27.36 21.35
C ASN A 80 27.69 27.78 20.87
N LYS A 81 27.19 28.92 21.36
CA LYS A 81 25.87 29.46 20.94
C LYS A 81 25.75 29.61 19.41
N PRO A 82 26.77 30.08 18.67
CA PRO A 82 26.74 30.11 17.21
C PRO A 82 26.53 28.75 16.54
N ILE A 83 27.16 27.68 17.02
CA ILE A 83 27.01 26.32 16.49
C ILE A 83 25.61 25.79 16.76
N ILE A 84 25.07 25.97 17.99
CA ILE A 84 23.69 25.57 18.30
C ILE A 84 22.71 26.29 17.37
N LYS A 85 22.87 27.61 17.20
CA LYS A 85 22.05 28.40 16.29
C LYS A 85 22.15 27.87 14.86
N ARG A 86 23.36 27.54 14.39
CA ARG A 86 23.56 27.02 13.03
C ARG A 86 22.98 25.62 12.83
N VAL A 87 23.09 24.74 13.83
CA VAL A 87 22.47 23.40 13.81
C VAL A 87 20.96 23.53 13.79
N GLN A 88 20.40 24.45 14.60
CA GLN A 88 18.97 24.73 14.60
C GLN A 88 18.51 25.29 13.24
N GLU A 89 19.23 26.26 12.66
CA GLU A 89 18.94 26.78 11.32
C GLU A 89 18.95 25.68 10.25
N VAL A 90 19.93 24.76 10.28
CA VAL A 90 20.01 23.63 9.34
C VAL A 90 18.89 22.61 9.58
N ALA A 91 18.57 22.32 10.85
CA ALA A 91 17.48 21.42 11.20
C ALA A 91 16.11 21.98 10.78
N ASP A 92 15.87 23.28 11.01
CA ASP A 92 14.66 23.98 10.60
C ASP A 92 14.55 24.04 9.06
N ALA A 93 15.66 24.33 8.37
CA ALA A 93 15.71 24.31 6.91
C ALA A 93 15.35 22.93 6.35
N ARG A 94 15.94 21.85 6.89
CA ARG A 94 15.62 20.48 6.47
C ARG A 94 14.21 20.06 6.82
N LYS A 95 13.69 20.49 7.97
CA LYS A 95 12.30 20.26 8.35
C LYS A 95 11.37 20.92 7.35
N ASN A 96 11.60 22.18 7.00
CA ASN A 96 10.79 22.90 6.02
C ASN A 96 10.87 22.28 4.63
N GLU A 97 12.06 21.86 4.20
CA GLU A 97 12.26 21.13 2.94
C GLU A 97 11.51 19.79 2.97
N SER A 98 11.61 19.02 4.06
CA SER A 98 10.91 17.74 4.20
C SER A 98 9.38 17.91 4.20
N VAL A 99 8.87 18.95 4.85
CA VAL A 99 7.43 19.31 4.82
C VAL A 99 7.03 19.70 3.40
N SER A 100 7.82 20.52 2.70
CA SER A 100 7.52 20.92 1.32
C SER A 100 7.52 19.72 0.37
N VAL A 101 8.47 18.79 0.51
CA VAL A 101 8.52 17.56 -0.30
C VAL A 101 7.34 16.66 0.03
N LEU A 102 6.97 16.54 1.31
CA LEU A 102 5.82 15.76 1.73
C LEU A 102 4.51 16.38 1.20
N ASP A 103 4.35 17.69 1.25
CA ASP A 103 3.14 18.37 0.75
C ASP A 103 3.05 18.27 -0.78
N ALA A 104 4.19 18.38 -1.49
CA ALA A 104 4.25 18.11 -2.92
C ALA A 104 3.85 16.66 -3.22
N ALA A 105 4.42 15.69 -2.49
CA ALA A 105 4.09 14.27 -2.61
C ALA A 105 2.61 14.00 -2.32
N LYS A 106 2.02 14.65 -1.29
CA LYS A 106 0.58 14.57 -1.01
C LYS A 106 -0.25 15.16 -2.15
N SER A 107 0.16 16.29 -2.71
CA SER A 107 -0.59 16.92 -3.81
C SER A 107 -0.58 16.05 -5.07
N ILE A 108 0.57 15.46 -5.41
CA ILE A 108 0.70 14.52 -6.53
C ILE A 108 -0.13 13.27 -6.26
N ASN A 109 -0.01 12.67 -5.07
CA ASN A 109 -0.67 11.41 -4.75
C ASN A 109 -2.19 11.53 -4.52
N ARG A 110 -2.66 12.70 -4.06
CA ARG A 110 -4.09 13.00 -3.99
C ARG A 110 -4.65 13.30 -5.38
N SER A 111 -3.85 13.90 -6.25
CA SER A 111 -4.23 14.27 -7.62
C SER A 111 -5.61 14.93 -7.64
N ASN A 112 -6.46 14.56 -8.60
CA ASN A 112 -7.87 14.93 -8.69
C ASN A 112 -8.80 13.87 -8.08
N HIS A 113 -8.33 12.96 -7.23
CA HIS A 113 -9.16 11.90 -6.68
C HIS A 113 -10.34 12.49 -5.89
N VAL A 114 -11.54 12.30 -6.44
CA VAL A 114 -12.78 12.78 -5.84
C VAL A 114 -13.32 11.72 -4.89
N ASN A 115 -13.90 12.18 -3.78
CA ASN A 115 -14.68 11.33 -2.92
C ASN A 115 -15.95 10.89 -3.64
N LEU A 116 -16.14 9.58 -3.81
CA LEU A 116 -17.28 9.08 -4.55
C LEU A 116 -18.56 9.12 -3.73
N ASP A 117 -18.52 9.27 -2.40
CA ASP A 117 -19.72 9.44 -1.61
C ASP A 117 -19.44 10.12 -0.26
N ASP A 118 -19.82 11.41 -0.17
CA ASP A 118 -19.66 12.20 1.05
C ASP A 118 -20.51 11.69 2.22
N ARG A 119 -21.54 10.89 1.96
CA ARG A 119 -22.34 10.25 3.02
C ARG A 119 -21.62 9.05 3.63
N LEU A 120 -20.86 8.30 2.82
CA LEU A 120 -20.13 7.12 3.28
C LEU A 120 -18.74 7.46 3.84
N PHE A 121 -18.06 8.43 3.24
CA PHE A 121 -16.69 8.82 3.57
C PHE A 121 -16.62 10.35 3.61
N PRO A 122 -15.99 10.99 4.59
CA PRO A 122 -15.40 10.43 5.81
C PRO A 122 -16.44 9.98 6.85
N GLY A 123 -17.70 9.79 6.41
CA GLY A 123 -18.88 9.51 7.23
C GLY A 123 -18.64 8.52 8.36
N HIS A 124 -19.27 8.81 9.49
CA HIS A 124 -19.32 7.93 10.66
C HIS A 124 -19.76 6.52 10.25
N ASP A 125 -19.33 5.50 11.01
CA ASP A 125 -19.72 4.12 10.75
C ASP A 125 -21.26 4.02 10.75
N LEU A 126 -21.85 3.94 9.55
CA LEU A 126 -23.29 3.88 9.38
C LEU A 126 -23.83 2.59 9.99
N PRO A 127 -25.03 2.61 10.59
CA PRO A 127 -25.69 1.39 11.03
C PRO A 127 -25.83 0.38 9.89
N SER A 128 -25.73 -0.92 10.18
CA SER A 128 -25.74 -1.98 9.16
C SER A 128 -26.95 -1.94 8.22
N HIS A 129 -28.10 -1.44 8.68
CA HIS A 129 -29.31 -1.32 7.88
C HIS A 129 -29.22 -0.17 6.86
N GLU A 130 -28.63 0.97 7.24
CA GLU A 130 -28.37 2.07 6.30
C GLU A 130 -27.32 1.66 5.27
N LEU A 131 -26.28 0.95 5.71
CA LEU A 131 -25.21 0.48 4.84
C LEU A 131 -25.72 -0.47 3.75
N GLN A 132 -26.73 -1.29 4.04
CA GLN A 132 -27.38 -2.15 3.04
C GLN A 132 -28.17 -1.37 1.99
N ILE A 133 -28.69 -0.19 2.34
CA ILE A 133 -29.37 0.71 1.40
C ILE A 133 -28.35 1.47 0.57
N GLU A 134 -27.25 1.88 1.20
CA GLU A 134 -26.21 2.69 0.54
C GLU A 134 -25.28 1.87 -0.35
N ALA A 135 -24.98 0.60 -0.01
CA ALA A 135 -24.14 -0.27 -0.82
C ALA A 135 -24.55 -0.37 -2.31
N PRO A 136 -25.83 -0.65 -2.67
CA PRO A 136 -26.24 -0.68 -4.08
C PRO A 136 -26.25 0.70 -4.75
N ARG A 137 -26.51 1.79 -4.00
CA ARG A 137 -26.41 3.16 -4.52
C ARG A 137 -24.97 3.49 -4.88
N PHE A 138 -24.08 3.20 -3.95
CA PHE A 138 -22.65 3.45 -4.07
C PHE A 138 -22.03 2.61 -5.18
N GLN A 139 -22.38 1.32 -5.28
CA GLN A 139 -21.90 0.47 -6.38
C GLN A 139 -22.30 1.01 -7.75
N LYS A 140 -23.54 1.48 -7.91
CA LYS A 140 -23.98 2.10 -9.19
C LYS A 140 -23.15 3.33 -9.53
N ARG A 141 -22.94 4.21 -8.56
CA ARG A 141 -22.10 5.40 -8.74
C ARG A 141 -20.68 5.03 -9.13
N VAL A 142 -20.03 4.11 -8.39
CA VAL A 142 -18.69 3.62 -8.73
C VAL A 142 -18.64 3.08 -10.17
N VAL A 143 -19.64 2.29 -10.60
CA VAL A 143 -19.72 1.78 -11.98
C VAL A 143 -19.93 2.89 -13.02
N GLU A 144 -20.68 3.93 -12.70
CA GLU A 144 -20.83 5.12 -13.56
C GLU A 144 -19.51 5.87 -13.70
N GLU A 145 -18.76 6.05 -12.61
CA GLU A 145 -17.42 6.67 -12.64
C GLU A 145 -16.43 5.83 -13.45
N TYR A 146 -16.48 4.49 -13.37
CA TYR A 146 -15.68 3.64 -14.26
C TYR A 146 -16.01 3.87 -15.74
N LYS A 147 -17.27 4.16 -16.09
CA LYS A 147 -17.63 4.49 -17.47
C LYS A 147 -17.11 5.87 -17.87
N SER A 148 -17.16 6.85 -16.95
CA SER A 148 -16.53 8.15 -17.18
C SER A 148 -15.03 8.00 -17.47
N LEU A 149 -14.31 7.16 -16.72
CA LEU A 149 -12.90 6.87 -16.99
C LEU A 149 -12.67 6.28 -18.39
N LEU A 150 -13.58 5.42 -18.87
CA LEU A 150 -13.50 4.87 -20.22
C LEU A 150 -13.68 5.98 -21.26
N GLU A 151 -14.61 6.90 -21.06
CA GLU A 151 -14.81 8.05 -21.94
C GLU A 151 -13.57 8.98 -21.92
N ASP A 152 -12.99 9.22 -20.75
CA ASP A 152 -11.83 10.09 -20.54
C ASP A 152 -10.56 9.60 -21.24
N VAL A 153 -10.39 8.28 -21.38
CA VAL A 153 -9.28 7.68 -22.15
C VAL A 153 -9.65 7.41 -23.61
N ASN A 154 -10.82 7.88 -24.05
CA ASN A 154 -11.39 7.60 -25.37
C ASN A 154 -11.40 6.09 -25.68
N ALA A 155 -11.82 5.28 -24.71
CA ALA A 155 -11.90 3.84 -24.86
C ALA A 155 -12.97 3.46 -25.88
N GLY A 156 -12.66 2.47 -26.73
CA GLY A 156 -13.59 1.89 -27.65
C GLY A 156 -13.42 0.38 -27.79
N MET A 157 -14.30 -0.21 -28.60
CA MET A 157 -14.24 -1.63 -28.95
C MET A 157 -14.31 -1.76 -30.48
N PRO A 158 -13.77 -2.85 -31.05
CA PRO A 158 -13.97 -3.13 -32.47
C PRO A 158 -15.47 -3.25 -32.79
N PRO A 159 -15.88 -3.03 -34.05
CA PRO A 159 -17.28 -3.09 -34.44
C PRO A 159 -17.86 -4.46 -34.10
N SER A 160 -19.07 -4.46 -33.55
CA SER A 160 -19.72 -5.71 -33.15
C SER A 160 -19.98 -6.60 -34.37
N ASN A 161 -20.08 -7.92 -34.14
CA ASN A 161 -20.39 -8.86 -35.22
C ASN A 161 -21.69 -8.50 -35.95
N GLU A 162 -22.69 -7.95 -35.24
CA GLU A 162 -23.94 -7.49 -35.84
C GLU A 162 -23.74 -6.28 -36.76
N GLN A 163 -23.00 -5.27 -36.31
CA GLN A 163 -22.67 -4.09 -37.13
C GLN A 163 -21.89 -4.49 -38.38
N MET A 164 -20.94 -5.42 -38.23
CA MET A 164 -20.17 -5.97 -39.34
C MET A 164 -21.07 -6.69 -40.34
N MET A 165 -21.92 -7.61 -39.88
CA MET A 165 -22.84 -8.36 -40.75
C MET A 165 -23.78 -7.43 -41.51
N LYS A 166 -24.40 -6.46 -40.83
CA LYS A 166 -25.26 -5.45 -41.46
C LYS A 166 -24.51 -4.62 -42.51
N GLY A 167 -23.27 -4.21 -42.19
CA GLY A 167 -22.43 -3.48 -43.12
C GLY A 167 -22.04 -4.27 -44.37
N LEU A 168 -21.80 -5.58 -44.22
CA LEU A 168 -21.47 -6.49 -45.31
C LEU A 168 -22.68 -6.86 -46.16
N GLU A 169 -23.84 -7.07 -45.54
CA GLU A 169 -25.11 -7.31 -46.22
C GLU A 169 -25.50 -6.13 -47.10
N SER A 170 -25.36 -4.89 -46.60
CA SER A 170 -25.62 -3.69 -47.40
C SER A 170 -24.71 -3.60 -48.63
N VAL A 171 -23.42 -3.92 -48.52
CA VAL A 171 -22.51 -3.95 -49.68
C VAL A 171 -22.90 -5.07 -50.65
N ARG A 172 -23.27 -6.24 -50.14
CA ARG A 172 -23.75 -7.36 -50.97
C ARG A 172 -25.01 -6.97 -51.76
N GLU A 173 -26.00 -6.38 -51.10
CA GLU A 173 -27.25 -5.94 -51.72
C GLU A 173 -27.01 -4.84 -52.76
N ASN A 174 -26.20 -3.84 -52.44
CA ASN A 174 -25.84 -2.77 -53.38
C ASN A 174 -25.15 -3.34 -54.63
N PHE A 175 -24.28 -4.33 -54.47
CA PHE A 175 -23.61 -4.99 -55.59
C PHE A 175 -24.59 -5.81 -56.44
N LEU A 176 -25.47 -6.60 -55.81
CA LEU A 176 -26.53 -7.37 -56.49
C LEU A 176 -27.49 -6.44 -57.27
N ASN A 177 -27.88 -5.32 -56.67
CA ASN A 177 -28.70 -4.29 -57.32
C ASN A 177 -27.99 -3.68 -58.54
N THR A 178 -26.67 -3.44 -58.45
CA THR A 178 -25.87 -2.93 -59.57
C THR A 178 -25.84 -3.92 -60.75
N LEU A 179 -25.81 -5.21 -60.46
CA LEU A 179 -25.88 -6.28 -61.47
C LEU A 179 -27.30 -6.66 -61.90
N ARG A 180 -28.33 -6.08 -61.27
CA ARG A 180 -29.76 -6.43 -61.46
C ARG A 180 -30.04 -7.92 -61.26
N ARG A 181 -29.47 -8.51 -60.19
CA ARG A 181 -29.71 -9.91 -59.81
C ARG A 181 -30.22 -10.01 -58.38
N ASP A 182 -31.05 -11.02 -58.13
CA ASP A 182 -31.66 -11.23 -56.81
C ASP A 182 -30.82 -12.13 -55.87
N ASP A 183 -29.92 -12.97 -56.41
CA ASP A 183 -29.12 -13.93 -55.62
C ASP A 183 -27.71 -14.16 -56.20
N LEU A 184 -26.81 -14.62 -55.33
CA LEU A 184 -25.41 -14.93 -55.63
C LEU A 184 -25.23 -16.17 -56.52
N ARG A 185 -26.23 -17.08 -56.57
CA ARG A 185 -26.11 -18.37 -57.29
C ARG A 185 -25.92 -18.23 -58.80
N GLY A 186 -26.31 -17.09 -59.36
CA GLY A 186 -26.15 -16.80 -60.79
C GLY A 186 -24.84 -16.10 -61.15
N LEU A 187 -23.97 -15.79 -60.18
CA LEU A 187 -22.74 -15.02 -60.40
C LEU A 187 -21.65 -15.86 -61.07
N SER A 188 -20.91 -15.24 -62.00
CA SER A 188 -19.68 -15.78 -62.54
C SER A 188 -18.59 -15.84 -61.46
N GLU A 189 -17.56 -16.65 -61.67
CA GLU A 189 -16.44 -16.77 -60.73
C GLU A 189 -15.75 -15.41 -60.49
N ASP A 190 -15.62 -14.59 -61.53
CA ASP A 190 -15.06 -13.23 -61.45
C ASP A 190 -15.96 -12.30 -60.64
N GLU A 191 -17.28 -12.34 -60.84
CA GLU A 191 -18.23 -11.55 -60.06
C GLU A 191 -18.20 -11.93 -58.58
N VAL A 192 -18.12 -13.24 -58.26
CA VAL A 192 -17.96 -13.71 -56.87
C VAL A 192 -16.66 -13.21 -56.25
N LYS A 193 -15.56 -13.22 -57.00
CA LYS A 193 -14.28 -12.68 -56.55
C LYS A 193 -14.36 -11.17 -56.27
N MET A 194 -15.06 -10.42 -57.11
CA MET A 194 -15.31 -8.99 -56.89
C MET A 194 -16.18 -8.72 -55.65
N VAL A 195 -17.27 -9.49 -55.45
CA VAL A 195 -18.10 -9.39 -54.24
C VAL A 195 -17.27 -9.64 -52.99
N ARG A 196 -16.45 -10.70 -52.98
CA ARG A 196 -15.56 -11.01 -51.86
C ARG A 196 -14.55 -9.89 -51.60
N ALA A 197 -13.92 -9.36 -52.65
CA ALA A 197 -12.98 -8.25 -52.52
C ALA A 197 -13.65 -7.01 -51.91
N ASN A 198 -14.82 -6.62 -52.42
CA ASN A 198 -15.60 -5.48 -51.92
C ASN A 198 -16.06 -5.67 -50.46
N MET A 199 -16.48 -6.89 -50.09
CA MET A 199 -16.84 -7.21 -48.70
C MET A 199 -15.61 -7.17 -47.78
N SER A 200 -14.47 -7.69 -48.21
CA SER A 200 -13.22 -7.63 -47.44
C SER A 200 -12.75 -6.18 -47.25
N GLU A 201 -12.81 -5.35 -48.30
CA GLU A 201 -12.51 -3.93 -48.23
C GLU A 201 -13.46 -3.21 -47.28
N ARG A 202 -14.78 -3.47 -47.36
CA ARG A 202 -15.76 -2.90 -46.43
C ARG A 202 -15.48 -3.30 -44.99
N ARG A 203 -15.18 -4.59 -44.74
CA ARG A 203 -14.84 -5.10 -43.41
C ARG A 203 -13.64 -4.35 -42.83
N MET A 204 -12.58 -4.23 -43.62
CA MET A 204 -11.37 -3.51 -43.20
C MET A 204 -11.67 -2.02 -42.95
N GLY A 205 -12.47 -1.39 -43.82
CA GLY A 205 -12.90 0.00 -43.64
C GLY A 205 -13.69 0.23 -42.35
N LEU A 206 -14.55 -0.72 -41.94
CA LEU A 206 -15.26 -0.65 -40.66
C LEU A 206 -14.31 -0.80 -39.47
N TYR A 207 -13.33 -1.70 -39.55
CA TYR A 207 -12.30 -1.83 -38.50
C TYR A 207 -11.45 -0.58 -38.37
N LEU A 208 -10.99 -0.04 -39.49
CA LEU A 208 -10.21 1.20 -39.51
C LEU A 208 -11.03 2.37 -38.94
N GLN A 209 -12.29 2.51 -39.35
CA GLN A 209 -13.16 3.57 -38.86
C GLN A 209 -13.32 3.55 -37.33
N GLU A 210 -13.51 2.38 -36.72
CA GLU A 210 -13.63 2.29 -35.26
C GLU A 210 -12.27 2.43 -34.56
N ALA A 211 -11.19 1.92 -35.15
CA ALA A 211 -9.83 2.10 -34.65
C ALA A 211 -9.35 3.56 -34.69
N GLU A 212 -9.82 4.34 -35.66
CA GLU A 212 -9.55 5.79 -35.78
C GLU A 212 -10.37 6.63 -34.80
N LYS A 213 -11.54 6.14 -34.36
CA LYS A 213 -12.36 6.84 -33.36
C LYS A 213 -11.88 6.60 -31.94
N ALA A 214 -11.48 5.37 -31.63
CA ALA A 214 -11.02 4.98 -30.30
C ALA A 214 -9.55 5.38 -30.09
N GLY A 215 -9.20 5.87 -28.90
CA GLY A 215 -7.82 6.07 -28.47
C GLY A 215 -7.15 4.80 -27.98
N ILE A 216 -7.94 3.91 -27.35
CA ILE A 216 -7.50 2.62 -26.85
C ILE A 216 -8.63 1.60 -26.94
N TYR A 217 -8.31 0.33 -27.22
CA TYR A 217 -9.28 -0.75 -27.02
C TYR A 217 -9.34 -1.15 -25.55
N LEU A 218 -10.46 -0.84 -24.90
CA LEU A 218 -10.68 -1.15 -23.48
C LEU A 218 -12.19 -1.27 -23.22
N GLU A 219 -12.58 -2.32 -22.50
CA GLU A 219 -13.94 -2.55 -22.06
C GLU A 219 -14.03 -2.51 -20.52
N LEU A 220 -15.19 -2.10 -20.00
CA LEU A 220 -15.50 -2.10 -18.57
C LEU A 220 -15.21 -3.45 -17.88
N SER A 221 -15.45 -4.56 -18.57
CA SER A 221 -15.21 -5.92 -18.05
C SER A 221 -13.74 -6.13 -17.64
N GLN A 222 -12.80 -5.45 -18.30
CA GLN A 222 -11.36 -5.61 -18.11
C GLN A 222 -10.84 -4.86 -16.87
N LEU A 223 -11.60 -3.89 -16.36
CA LEU A 223 -11.32 -3.16 -15.12
C LEU A 223 -11.85 -3.91 -13.88
N SER A 224 -12.71 -4.91 -14.09
CA SER A 224 -13.36 -5.70 -13.04
C SER A 224 -14.02 -4.81 -11.97
N PRO A 225 -15.03 -3.99 -12.35
CA PRO A 225 -15.75 -3.15 -11.41
C PRO A 225 -16.43 -3.98 -10.31
N PRO A 226 -16.73 -3.38 -9.14
CA PRO A 226 -17.37 -4.11 -8.06
C PRO A 226 -18.76 -4.62 -8.46
N VAL A 227 -19.06 -5.86 -8.06
CA VAL A 227 -20.36 -6.50 -8.28
C VAL A 227 -21.14 -6.48 -6.96
N TYR A 228 -22.36 -5.95 -7.01
CA TYR A 228 -23.28 -5.96 -5.88
C TYR A 228 -24.07 -7.28 -5.80
N ASN A 229 -24.19 -7.84 -4.60
CA ASN A 229 -24.95 -9.05 -4.30
C ASN A 229 -25.91 -8.74 -3.15
N GLU A 230 -27.21 -8.77 -3.44
CA GLU A 230 -28.29 -8.50 -2.47
C GLU A 230 -28.28 -9.40 -1.23
N ARG A 231 -27.66 -10.59 -1.33
CA ARG A 231 -27.59 -11.55 -0.22
C ARG A 231 -26.37 -11.33 0.69
N GLN A 232 -25.41 -10.52 0.25
CA GLN A 232 -24.20 -10.23 1.00
C GLN A 232 -24.42 -8.96 1.81
N VAL A 233 -24.06 -9.01 3.10
CA VAL A 233 -23.96 -7.81 3.92
C VAL A 233 -22.60 -7.20 3.68
N TYR A 234 -22.57 -5.96 3.21
CA TYR A 234 -21.34 -5.23 2.97
C TYR A 234 -20.88 -4.52 4.23
N THR A 235 -19.57 -4.45 4.42
CA THR A 235 -18.91 -3.71 5.51
C THR A 235 -18.41 -2.34 5.01
N PRO A 236 -18.21 -1.34 5.88
CA PRO A 236 -17.64 -0.05 5.48
C PRO A 236 -16.26 -0.21 4.81
N GLN A 237 -15.48 -1.18 5.28
CA GLN A 237 -14.20 -1.56 4.67
C GLN A 237 -14.35 -2.01 3.22
N GLU A 238 -15.33 -2.86 2.90
CA GLU A 238 -15.54 -3.33 1.53
C GLU A 238 -15.96 -2.19 0.59
N LEU A 239 -16.83 -1.28 1.07
CA LEU A 239 -17.21 -0.11 0.28
C LEU A 239 -16.01 0.82 0.06
N PHE A 240 -15.20 1.07 1.10
CA PHE A 240 -13.98 1.87 0.97
C PHE A 240 -12.98 1.21 0.01
N ARG A 241 -12.94 -0.13 -0.01
CA ARG A 241 -12.11 -0.90 -0.97
C ARG A 241 -12.55 -0.67 -2.41
N TRP A 242 -13.85 -0.50 -2.67
CA TRP A 242 -14.32 -0.16 -4.01
C TRP A 242 -13.85 1.24 -4.45
N GLN A 243 -13.95 2.22 -3.56
CA GLN A 243 -13.47 3.59 -3.81
C GLN A 243 -11.97 3.62 -4.08
N TRP A 244 -11.18 3.02 -3.20
CA TRP A 244 -9.73 3.05 -3.33
C TRP A 244 -9.27 2.24 -4.55
N ARG A 245 -9.91 1.11 -4.85
CA ARG A 245 -9.67 0.40 -6.11
C ARG A 245 -9.93 1.29 -7.32
N PHE A 246 -11.02 2.06 -7.31
CA PHE A 246 -11.32 3.00 -8.39
C PHE A 246 -10.18 4.03 -8.57
N TRP A 247 -9.71 4.68 -7.50
CA TRP A 247 -8.59 5.64 -7.58
C TRP A 247 -7.30 5.02 -8.12
N VAL A 248 -7.00 3.76 -7.75
CA VAL A 248 -5.84 3.04 -8.28
C VAL A 248 -5.98 2.80 -9.79
N ILE A 249 -7.18 2.46 -10.26
CA ILE A 249 -7.43 2.23 -11.69
C ILE A 249 -7.39 3.55 -12.46
N GLU A 250 -7.98 4.61 -11.91
CA GLU A 250 -7.90 5.98 -12.43
C GLU A 250 -6.44 6.41 -12.67
N GLU A 251 -5.57 6.29 -11.67
CA GLU A 251 -4.15 6.65 -11.77
C GLU A 251 -3.43 5.90 -12.92
N VAL A 252 -3.70 4.60 -13.07
CA VAL A 252 -3.09 3.76 -14.11
C VAL A 252 -3.63 4.11 -15.50
N LEU A 253 -4.93 4.35 -15.63
CA LEU A 253 -5.54 4.76 -16.89
C LEU A 253 -5.11 6.17 -17.30
N ASP A 254 -4.93 7.08 -16.33
CA ASP A 254 -4.38 8.41 -16.57
C ASP A 254 -2.94 8.35 -17.08
N ALA A 255 -2.11 7.46 -16.52
CA ALA A 255 -0.78 7.23 -17.04
C ALA A 255 -0.81 6.73 -18.50
N ILE A 256 -1.69 5.77 -18.82
CA ILE A 256 -1.86 5.27 -20.19
C ILE A 256 -2.35 6.39 -21.14
N ARG A 257 -3.30 7.21 -20.69
CA ARG A 257 -3.81 8.35 -21.46
C ARG A 257 -2.72 9.37 -21.75
N GLU A 258 -1.87 9.67 -20.78
CA GLU A 258 -0.74 10.58 -20.97
C GLU A 258 0.27 10.03 -21.99
N VAL A 259 0.62 8.74 -21.90
CA VAL A 259 1.52 8.09 -22.88
C VAL A 259 0.93 8.16 -24.29
N ASN A 260 -0.38 7.90 -24.41
CA ASN A 260 -1.06 7.92 -25.70
C ASN A 260 -1.19 9.33 -26.26
N GLY A 261 -1.43 10.32 -25.39
CA GLY A 261 -1.74 11.68 -25.76
C GLY A 261 -3.23 11.87 -26.10
N PRO A 262 -3.73 13.11 -26.10
CA PRO A 262 -5.16 13.42 -26.22
C PRO A 262 -5.75 13.12 -27.61
N GLU A 263 -4.93 13.18 -28.66
CA GLU A 263 -5.35 12.98 -30.07
C GLU A 263 -4.92 11.61 -30.62
N ALA A 264 -4.50 10.70 -29.73
CA ALA A 264 -4.15 9.35 -30.15
C ALA A 264 -5.39 8.58 -30.59
N THR A 265 -5.20 7.79 -31.63
CA THR A 265 -6.11 6.74 -32.07
C THR A 265 -5.44 5.40 -31.83
N VAL A 266 -6.18 4.30 -31.82
CA VAL A 266 -5.56 2.97 -31.66
C VAL A 266 -4.47 2.75 -32.71
N ILE A 267 -4.61 3.31 -33.92
CA ILE A 267 -3.62 3.12 -34.99
C ILE A 267 -2.25 3.73 -34.65
N ASN A 268 -2.20 4.90 -34.00
CA ASN A 268 -0.93 5.61 -33.72
C ASN A 268 -0.50 5.58 -32.24
N ALA A 269 -1.41 5.23 -31.31
CA ALA A 269 -1.16 5.17 -29.87
C ALA A 269 -0.05 4.17 -29.50
N PRO A 270 0.89 4.50 -28.59
CA PRO A 270 1.81 3.52 -28.00
C PRO A 270 1.10 2.32 -27.36
N VAL A 271 0.05 2.55 -26.55
CA VAL A 271 -0.76 1.49 -25.94
C VAL A 271 -2.03 1.31 -26.75
N LYS A 272 -2.18 0.12 -27.34
CA LYS A 272 -3.25 -0.21 -28.31
C LYS A 272 -4.49 -0.75 -27.65
N ARG A 273 -4.29 -1.63 -26.65
CA ARG A 273 -5.37 -2.37 -26.00
C ARG A 273 -4.99 -2.69 -24.57
N VAL A 274 -5.93 -2.58 -23.65
CA VAL A 274 -5.81 -3.21 -22.32
C VAL A 274 -6.46 -4.58 -22.41
N LEU A 275 -5.79 -5.63 -21.95
CA LEU A 275 -6.32 -6.99 -21.89
C LEU A 275 -6.95 -7.26 -20.52
N GLY A 276 -6.35 -6.73 -19.46
CA GLY A 276 -6.86 -6.80 -18.10
C GLY A 276 -6.10 -5.88 -17.16
N LEU A 277 -6.80 -5.37 -16.16
CA LEU A 277 -6.24 -4.54 -15.10
C LEU A 277 -6.81 -5.02 -13.75
N GLN A 278 -5.94 -5.56 -12.90
CA GLN A 278 -6.34 -6.14 -11.62
C GLN A 278 -5.51 -5.57 -10.47
N VAL A 279 -6.20 -4.93 -9.52
CA VAL A 279 -5.60 -4.50 -8.26
C VAL A 279 -5.53 -5.70 -7.31
N ARG A 280 -4.32 -6.03 -6.82
CA ARG A 280 -4.07 -7.09 -5.84
C ARG A 280 -4.14 -6.55 -4.42
N ASP A 281 -4.62 -7.37 -3.51
CA ASP A 281 -4.30 -7.29 -2.07
C ASP A 281 -4.50 -5.89 -1.45
N LEU A 282 -5.61 -5.23 -1.81
CA LEU A 282 -5.92 -3.89 -1.32
C LEU A 282 -6.25 -3.94 0.19
N MET A 283 -5.49 -3.18 0.98
CA MET A 283 -5.60 -3.09 2.45
C MET A 283 -5.27 -4.38 3.22
N SER A 284 -4.62 -5.37 2.60
CA SER A 284 -4.00 -6.43 3.40
C SER A 284 -2.64 -5.93 3.88
N ILE A 285 -2.51 -5.80 5.21
CA ILE A 285 -1.19 -5.88 5.82
C ILE A 285 -0.78 -7.34 5.63
N ASP A 286 0.26 -7.59 4.86
CA ASP A 286 0.79 -8.94 4.63
C ASP A 286 1.05 -9.64 5.98
N ASP A 287 0.08 -10.43 6.44
CA ASP A 287 0.22 -11.28 7.62
C ASP A 287 1.24 -12.42 7.38
N THR A 288 1.74 -12.55 6.14
CA THR A 288 2.79 -13.50 5.75
C THR A 288 4.11 -13.26 6.51
N ALA A 289 4.33 -12.07 7.07
CA ALA A 289 5.46 -11.81 7.96
C ALA A 289 5.32 -12.47 9.35
N ARG A 290 4.11 -12.85 9.79
CA ARG A 290 3.90 -13.50 11.10
C ARG A 290 4.14 -15.01 11.10
N GLU A 291 4.01 -15.68 9.96
CA GLU A 291 4.27 -17.13 9.88
C GLU A 291 5.77 -17.48 9.78
N SER A 292 6.63 -16.53 9.37
CA SER A 292 8.07 -16.79 9.19
C SER A 292 8.93 -16.57 10.44
N SER A 293 8.39 -15.98 11.52
CA SER A 293 9.16 -15.67 12.74
C SER A 293 8.82 -16.50 13.98
N GLY A 294 8.06 -17.61 13.84
CA GLY A 294 7.45 -18.29 14.99
C GLY A 294 7.50 -19.82 15.06
N SER A 295 8.25 -20.52 14.21
CA SER A 295 8.40 -21.99 14.30
C SER A 295 9.84 -22.40 14.61
N SER A 296 10.28 -22.10 15.83
CA SER A 296 11.48 -22.69 16.43
C SER A 296 11.12 -23.35 17.76
N SER A 297 10.42 -24.49 17.73
CA SER A 297 10.50 -25.46 18.82
C SER A 297 9.90 -26.83 18.44
N SER A 298 10.73 -27.86 18.64
CA SER A 298 10.43 -29.30 18.73
C SER A 298 10.31 -30.13 17.44
N SER A 299 11.39 -30.22 16.67
CA SER A 299 11.67 -31.43 15.87
C SER A 299 12.45 -32.44 16.71
N GLY A 300 11.70 -33.40 17.28
CA GLY A 300 12.25 -34.62 17.86
C GLY A 300 12.97 -35.45 16.79
N SER A 301 14.07 -36.07 17.22
CA SER A 301 14.92 -36.96 16.45
C SER A 301 14.14 -38.09 15.77
N SER A 302 14.24 -38.20 14.47
CA SER A 302 13.97 -39.44 13.74
C SER A 302 14.94 -39.52 12.56
N GLN A 303 15.87 -40.46 12.65
CA GLN A 303 16.87 -40.78 11.63
C GLN A 303 16.20 -41.17 10.30
N PRO A 304 16.76 -40.77 9.14
CA PRO A 304 16.49 -41.46 7.89
C PRO A 304 17.53 -42.55 7.65
N SER A 305 17.04 -43.79 7.56
CA SER A 305 17.77 -44.96 7.10
C SER A 305 18.12 -44.80 5.61
N ARG A 306 19.41 -44.85 5.30
CA ARG A 306 19.96 -45.10 3.95
C ARG A 306 19.50 -46.47 3.42
N PRO A 307 19.27 -46.59 2.10
CA PRO A 307 19.67 -47.79 1.39
C PRO A 307 20.75 -47.46 0.35
N THR A 308 21.89 -48.12 0.53
CA THR A 308 22.96 -48.31 -0.43
C THR A 308 22.58 -49.37 -1.46
N GLY A 309 22.81 -49.11 -2.75
CA GLY A 309 22.71 -50.13 -3.80
C GLY A 309 23.04 -49.61 -5.20
N PRO A 310 24.09 -50.12 -5.88
CA PRO A 310 24.60 -49.60 -7.16
C PRO A 310 24.19 -50.45 -8.37
N ALA A 311 24.24 -49.89 -9.60
CA ALA A 311 24.79 -50.51 -10.82
C ALA A 311 24.35 -49.77 -12.11
N SER A 312 25.34 -49.34 -12.90
CA SER A 312 25.48 -49.54 -14.36
C SER A 312 24.28 -50.17 -15.11
N GLY A 313 23.80 -49.69 -16.26
CA GLY A 313 24.49 -49.12 -17.41
C GLY A 313 23.50 -48.92 -18.60
N PRO A 314 24.00 -48.71 -19.83
CA PRO A 314 23.30 -47.96 -20.88
C PRO A 314 22.60 -48.85 -21.94
N THR A 315 21.71 -48.24 -22.74
CA THR A 315 21.38 -48.51 -24.18
C THR A 315 19.87 -48.51 -24.45
N GLY A 316 19.49 -48.05 -25.65
CA GLY A 316 18.27 -48.53 -26.30
C GLY A 316 17.33 -47.46 -26.86
N LEU A 317 17.62 -47.02 -28.09
CA LEU A 317 16.63 -46.51 -29.06
C LEU A 317 15.44 -47.48 -29.20
N ALA A 318 14.22 -46.96 -29.37
CA ALA A 318 13.26 -47.46 -30.37
C ALA A 318 11.98 -46.62 -30.45
N SER A 319 11.81 -46.04 -31.63
CA SER A 319 10.59 -45.59 -32.29
C SER A 319 9.48 -46.66 -32.38
N GLY A 320 8.21 -46.23 -32.36
CA GLY A 320 7.10 -47.00 -32.93
C GLY A 320 5.70 -46.50 -32.52
N PRO A 321 4.83 -46.10 -33.46
CA PRO A 321 3.44 -45.72 -33.20
C PRO A 321 2.46 -46.87 -33.47
N ALA A 322 1.39 -46.98 -32.69
CA ALA A 322 0.19 -47.76 -33.02
C ALA A 322 -1.00 -47.11 -32.31
N SER A 323 -2.00 -46.57 -33.03
CA SER A 323 -3.07 -47.33 -33.70
C SER A 323 -3.87 -48.19 -32.73
N GLY A 324 -5.12 -47.80 -32.48
CA GLY A 324 -6.07 -48.66 -31.79
C GLY A 324 -7.36 -47.95 -31.43
N GLY A 325 -8.29 -47.89 -32.38
CA GLY A 325 -9.69 -47.59 -32.11
C GLY A 325 -10.36 -48.66 -31.27
N GLY A 326 -11.43 -48.30 -30.57
CA GLY A 326 -12.18 -49.21 -29.71
C GLY A 326 -13.53 -48.63 -29.32
N SER A 327 -14.53 -48.91 -30.15
CA SER A 327 -15.94 -48.61 -29.92
C SER A 327 -16.53 -49.40 -28.75
N ALA A 328 -17.54 -48.78 -28.13
CA ALA A 328 -18.77 -49.37 -27.60
C ALA A 328 -18.68 -50.31 -26.37
N LYS A 329 -19.37 -49.95 -25.28
CA LYS A 329 -20.71 -50.47 -24.92
C LYS A 329 -21.06 -50.16 -23.46
N ARG A 330 -22.32 -49.70 -23.30
CA ARG A 330 -23.33 -50.14 -22.31
C ARG A 330 -22.86 -50.53 -20.90
N SER A 331 -23.41 -49.83 -19.92
CA SER A 331 -24.10 -50.48 -18.80
C SER A 331 -25.13 -49.53 -18.20
N ALA A 332 -26.38 -49.98 -18.26
CA ALA A 332 -27.48 -49.46 -17.47
C ALA A 332 -27.47 -50.12 -16.08
N ALA A 333 -28.22 -49.47 -15.18
CA ALA A 333 -28.87 -50.03 -13.99
C ALA A 333 -28.02 -50.33 -12.74
N GLY A 334 -28.45 -49.74 -11.62
CA GLY A 334 -28.64 -50.50 -10.39
C GLY A 334 -28.13 -49.85 -9.10
N GLY A 335 -29.07 -49.61 -8.18
CA GLY A 335 -28.83 -49.50 -6.73
C GLY A 335 -28.54 -48.07 -6.27
N GLY A 336 -29.24 -47.49 -5.30
CA GLY A 336 -29.95 -48.07 -4.17
C GLY A 336 -29.34 -47.51 -2.89
N GLY A 337 -30.19 -47.17 -1.91
CA GLY A 337 -29.77 -46.97 -0.53
C GLY A 337 -29.75 -45.52 -0.08
N GLY A 338 -30.83 -45.10 0.58
CA GLY A 338 -30.83 -43.86 1.36
C GLY A 338 -29.98 -43.96 2.62
N ASN A 339 -29.69 -42.81 3.25
CA ASN A 339 -29.89 -42.61 4.68
C ASN A 339 -29.69 -41.14 5.07
N ASN A 340 -30.32 -40.76 6.18
CA ASN A 340 -30.06 -39.60 7.03
C ASN A 340 -30.66 -38.24 6.67
N GLY A 341 -31.99 -38.18 6.81
CA GLY A 341 -32.63 -37.01 7.38
C GLY A 341 -32.33 -36.91 8.89
N ARG A 342 -31.57 -35.89 9.30
CA ARG A 342 -31.47 -35.43 10.68
C ARG A 342 -31.48 -33.90 10.73
N ASN A 343 -32.71 -33.39 10.79
CA ASN A 343 -33.17 -32.42 11.78
C ASN A 343 -32.08 -31.57 12.46
N SER A 344 -31.68 -30.45 11.84
CA SER A 344 -31.02 -29.35 12.55
C SER A 344 -32.05 -28.26 12.83
N GLY A 345 -32.48 -28.17 14.09
CA GLY A 345 -33.34 -27.10 14.57
C GLY A 345 -32.68 -25.74 14.34
N GLY A 346 -33.35 -24.88 13.59
CA GLY A 346 -32.95 -23.51 13.38
C GLY A 346 -33.04 -22.72 14.68
N ALA A 347 -31.89 -22.48 15.30
CA ALA A 347 -31.73 -21.39 16.25
C ALA A 347 -31.85 -20.08 15.45
N ARG A 348 -33.00 -19.42 15.55
CA ARG A 348 -33.15 -18.01 15.16
C ARG A 348 -32.24 -17.20 16.07
N SER A 349 -31.08 -16.79 15.57
CA SER A 349 -30.27 -15.75 16.18
C SER A 349 -31.12 -14.48 16.24
N GLN A 350 -31.53 -14.08 17.43
CA GLN A 350 -32.07 -12.73 17.65
C GLN A 350 -30.96 -11.73 17.30
N PRO A 351 -31.26 -10.67 16.51
CA PRO A 351 -30.34 -9.56 16.31
C PRO A 351 -30.37 -8.69 17.57
N GLY A 352 -29.76 -9.21 18.65
CA GLY A 352 -29.41 -8.41 19.81
C GLY A 352 -28.11 -7.71 19.52
N SER A 353 -28.16 -6.38 19.40
CA SER A 353 -27.01 -5.49 19.24
C SER A 353 -25.97 -5.81 20.32
N ALA A 354 -24.94 -6.56 19.96
CA ALA A 354 -23.79 -6.74 20.82
C ALA A 354 -23.14 -5.35 20.97
N PRO A 355 -22.81 -4.92 22.21
CA PRO A 355 -22.14 -3.64 22.43
C PRO A 355 -20.82 -3.62 21.67
N ASP A 356 -20.52 -2.47 21.06
CA ASP A 356 -19.34 -2.21 20.24
C ASP A 356 -18.07 -2.68 20.94
N ALA A 357 -17.60 -3.88 20.58
CA ALA A 357 -16.32 -4.37 21.04
C ALA A 357 -15.24 -3.39 20.52
N PRO A 358 -14.32 -2.91 21.38
CA PRO A 358 -13.31 -1.96 20.97
C PRO A 358 -12.51 -2.54 19.80
N LEU A 359 -12.39 -1.76 18.72
CA LEU A 359 -11.64 -2.15 17.55
C LEU A 359 -10.17 -2.41 17.93
N VAL A 360 -9.66 -3.59 17.59
CA VAL A 360 -8.25 -3.94 17.84
C VAL A 360 -7.40 -3.27 16.76
N VAL A 361 -6.54 -2.34 17.19
CA VAL A 361 -5.62 -1.64 16.29
C VAL A 361 -4.49 -2.59 15.89
N ALA A 362 -4.28 -2.79 14.59
CA ALA A 362 -3.21 -3.65 14.09
C ALA A 362 -1.82 -3.05 14.38
N SER A 363 -0.84 -3.91 14.62
CA SER A 363 0.57 -3.51 14.71
C SER A 363 1.15 -3.32 13.31
N ILE A 364 1.73 -2.15 13.02
CA ILE A 364 2.23 -1.81 11.68
C ILE A 364 3.71 -1.52 11.70
N PRO A 365 4.45 -1.90 10.64
CA PRO A 365 5.84 -1.50 10.49
C PRO A 365 6.02 0.02 10.64
N SER A 366 7.10 0.42 11.31
CA SER A 366 7.44 1.82 11.47
C SER A 366 7.66 2.51 10.13
N ALA A 367 7.49 3.84 10.09
CA ALA A 367 7.84 4.67 8.95
C ALA A 367 9.23 4.31 8.38
N GLY A 368 9.30 4.02 7.08
CA GLY A 368 10.56 3.67 6.40
C GLY A 368 11.03 2.23 6.61
N ALA A 369 10.23 1.36 7.25
CA ALA A 369 10.49 -0.07 7.26
C ALA A 369 10.54 -0.63 5.82
N GLN A 370 11.49 -1.53 5.59
CA GLN A 370 11.72 -2.16 4.29
C GLN A 370 11.85 -3.68 4.45
N ASP A 371 11.32 -4.44 3.49
CA ASP A 371 11.47 -5.88 3.39
C ASP A 371 11.72 -6.32 1.94
N PHE A 372 12.99 -6.66 1.65
CA PHE A 372 13.43 -7.11 0.33
C PHE A 372 13.03 -8.56 0.01
N ASN A 373 12.46 -9.30 0.97
CA ASN A 373 11.90 -10.63 0.70
C ASN A 373 10.53 -10.55 0.02
N ILE A 374 9.81 -9.43 0.17
CA ILE A 374 8.46 -9.23 -0.37
C ILE A 374 8.50 -8.50 -1.72
N SER A 375 9.34 -7.46 -1.84
CA SER A 375 9.47 -6.67 -3.08
C SER A 375 10.93 -6.34 -3.36
N LEU A 376 11.30 -6.26 -4.64
CA LEU A 376 12.62 -5.82 -5.09
C LEU A 376 12.94 -4.40 -4.62
N THR A 377 11.92 -3.54 -4.51
CA THR A 377 12.04 -2.16 -4.00
C THR A 377 12.24 -2.12 -2.48
N GLY A 378 12.03 -3.25 -1.79
CA GLY A 378 11.95 -3.34 -0.34
C GLY A 378 10.76 -2.61 0.25
N ARG A 379 9.87 -2.00 -0.55
CA ARG A 379 8.74 -1.23 -0.01
C ARG A 379 7.65 -2.19 0.46
N MET A 380 7.08 -1.87 1.62
CA MET A 380 5.91 -2.52 2.20
C MET A 380 5.01 -1.46 2.82
N SER A 381 3.72 -1.76 2.96
CA SER A 381 2.77 -0.90 3.68
C SER A 381 3.26 -0.67 5.11
N ASN A 382 3.29 0.59 5.55
CA ASN A 382 3.82 1.01 6.84
C ASN A 382 3.02 2.19 7.39
N ALA A 383 3.48 2.76 8.51
CA ALA A 383 2.77 3.87 9.17
C ALA A 383 2.55 5.13 8.30
N LEU A 384 3.35 5.36 7.24
CA LEU A 384 3.26 6.55 6.39
C LEU A 384 2.41 6.33 5.13
N TYR A 385 2.48 5.14 4.55
CA TYR A 385 1.88 4.85 3.26
C TYR A 385 1.52 3.38 3.11
N ASP A 386 0.61 3.12 2.19
CA ASP A 386 0.23 1.79 1.76
C ASP A 386 0.81 1.52 0.37
N VAL A 387 1.28 0.29 0.17
CA VAL A 387 1.77 -0.19 -1.11
C VAL A 387 0.68 -1.06 -1.72
N VAL A 388 0.28 -0.75 -2.95
CA VAL A 388 -0.74 -1.51 -3.69
C VAL A 388 -0.10 -2.05 -4.96
N LEU A 389 -0.35 -3.32 -5.25
CA LEU A 389 0.14 -3.97 -6.47
C LEU A 389 -0.97 -4.00 -7.52
N VAL A 390 -0.62 -3.73 -8.76
CA VAL A 390 -1.55 -3.78 -9.90
C VAL A 390 -0.96 -4.66 -10.99
N ASP A 391 -1.70 -5.68 -11.41
CA ASP A 391 -1.37 -6.41 -12.62
C ASP A 391 -2.01 -5.71 -13.81
N LEU A 392 -1.18 -5.34 -14.78
CA LEU A 392 -1.58 -4.69 -16.01
C LEU A 392 -1.13 -5.54 -17.19
N SER A 393 -2.07 -5.98 -18.01
CA SER A 393 -1.81 -6.68 -19.27
C SER A 393 -2.27 -5.81 -20.42
N VAL A 394 -1.35 -5.42 -21.32
CA VAL A 394 -1.63 -4.53 -22.44
C VAL A 394 -1.03 -5.05 -23.75
N VAL A 395 -1.60 -4.63 -24.88
CA VAL A 395 -0.98 -4.74 -26.20
C VAL A 395 -0.42 -3.36 -26.55
N ALA A 396 0.86 -3.30 -26.88
CA ALA A 396 1.58 -2.06 -27.13
C ALA A 396 2.46 -2.15 -28.38
N GLN A 397 2.79 -1.00 -28.95
CA GLN A 397 3.71 -0.91 -30.06
C GLN A 397 5.15 -1.22 -29.61
N THR A 398 5.81 -2.15 -30.31
CA THR A 398 7.14 -2.65 -29.90
C THR A 398 8.20 -1.55 -29.80
N SER A 399 8.16 -0.56 -30.70
CA SER A 399 9.13 0.55 -30.73
C SER A 399 8.91 1.59 -29.63
N LYS A 400 7.81 1.51 -28.88
CA LYS A 400 7.40 2.51 -27.88
C LYS A 400 7.47 1.99 -26.44
N ILE A 401 7.98 0.78 -26.22
CA ILE A 401 8.04 0.16 -24.88
C ILE A 401 8.78 1.04 -23.86
N SER A 402 9.94 1.59 -24.21
CA SER A 402 10.71 2.44 -23.28
C SER A 402 9.93 3.70 -22.87
N GLU A 403 9.28 4.36 -23.84
CA GLU A 403 8.44 5.54 -23.59
C GLU A 403 7.24 5.21 -22.68
N ILE A 404 6.60 4.05 -22.90
CA ILE A 404 5.51 3.57 -22.03
C ILE A 404 6.01 3.37 -20.60
N LEU A 405 7.14 2.69 -20.40
CA LEU A 405 7.68 2.42 -19.07
C LEU A 405 8.11 3.70 -18.34
N GLU A 406 8.75 4.63 -19.05
CA GLU A 406 9.15 5.93 -18.49
C GLU A 406 7.94 6.76 -18.11
N SER A 407 6.94 6.86 -18.99
CA SER A 407 5.75 7.68 -18.74
C SER A 407 4.82 7.10 -17.67
N ILE A 408 4.77 5.77 -17.49
CA ILE A 408 4.06 5.16 -16.36
C ILE A 408 4.68 5.58 -15.01
N ALA A 409 6.00 5.72 -14.96
CA ALA A 409 6.73 6.09 -13.75
C ALA A 409 6.85 7.62 -13.56
N ALA A 410 6.66 8.41 -14.61
CA ALA A 410 6.80 9.85 -14.59
C ALA A 410 5.71 10.51 -13.74
N ASP A 411 6.15 11.41 -12.86
CA ASP A 411 5.30 12.29 -12.01
C ASP A 411 4.23 11.57 -11.18
N ARG A 412 4.39 10.27 -10.97
CA ARG A 412 3.47 9.41 -10.20
C ARG A 412 4.24 8.55 -9.24
N PHE A 413 3.55 8.04 -8.22
CA PHE A 413 4.12 7.05 -7.31
C PHE A 413 3.97 5.62 -7.82
N LEU A 414 4.11 5.44 -9.14
CA LEU A 414 4.06 4.15 -9.82
C LEU A 414 5.47 3.64 -10.13
N THR A 415 5.71 2.37 -9.88
CA THR A 415 6.98 1.70 -10.19
C THR A 415 6.70 0.36 -10.85
N VAL A 416 7.33 0.08 -12.00
CA VAL A 416 7.21 -1.23 -12.65
C VAL A 416 8.09 -2.23 -11.91
N ARG A 417 7.48 -3.25 -11.30
CA ARG A 417 8.18 -4.28 -10.50
C ARG A 417 8.57 -5.48 -11.33
N ASP A 418 7.69 -5.92 -12.21
CA ASP A 418 7.90 -7.05 -13.12
C ASP A 418 7.38 -6.69 -14.51
N LEU A 419 8.05 -7.19 -15.54
CA LEU A 419 7.71 -6.97 -16.94
C LEU A 419 8.01 -8.24 -17.74
N SER A 420 6.96 -8.79 -18.34
CA SER A 420 7.04 -9.89 -19.29
C SER A 420 6.54 -9.44 -20.66
N LEU A 421 7.31 -9.75 -21.69
CA LEU A 421 7.00 -9.40 -23.08
C LEU A 421 6.75 -10.69 -23.87
N SER A 422 5.64 -10.72 -24.61
CA SER A 422 5.34 -11.80 -25.53
C SER A 422 4.88 -11.26 -26.88
N ARG A 423 5.19 -11.99 -27.96
CA ARG A 423 4.78 -11.61 -29.30
C ARG A 423 3.27 -11.77 -29.44
N MET A 424 2.59 -10.76 -29.95
CA MET A 424 1.16 -10.83 -30.22
C MET A 424 0.89 -11.21 -31.69
N ASP A 425 -0.12 -12.05 -31.94
CA ASP A 425 -0.57 -12.38 -33.30
C ASP A 425 -1.62 -11.36 -33.77
N SER A 426 -1.15 -10.28 -34.40
CA SER A 426 -2.01 -9.24 -34.94
C SER A 426 -3.02 -9.75 -35.97
N TYR A 427 -2.71 -10.84 -36.69
CA TYR A 427 -3.64 -11.42 -37.66
C TYR A 427 -4.75 -12.23 -37.00
N GLY A 428 -4.45 -12.89 -35.87
CA GLY A 428 -5.44 -13.51 -35.00
C GLY A 428 -6.42 -12.47 -34.47
N ASP A 429 -5.89 -11.42 -33.86
CA ASP A 429 -6.67 -10.30 -33.30
C ASP A 429 -7.51 -9.57 -34.35
N LEU A 430 -7.00 -9.42 -35.58
CA LEU A 430 -7.74 -8.84 -36.70
C LEU A 430 -8.98 -9.68 -37.07
N LYS A 431 -8.97 -11.00 -36.87
CA LYS A 431 -10.16 -11.85 -37.11
C LYS A 431 -11.24 -11.57 -36.06
N GLU A 432 -10.85 -11.22 -34.84
CA GLU A 432 -11.72 -10.78 -33.76
C GLU A 432 -12.15 -9.30 -33.92
N GLY A 433 -11.52 -8.58 -34.85
CA GLY A 433 -11.86 -7.22 -35.24
C GLY A 433 -10.94 -6.14 -34.69
N PHE A 434 -9.90 -6.51 -33.93
CA PHE A 434 -8.93 -5.55 -33.41
C PHE A 434 -7.88 -5.21 -34.47
N LEU A 435 -7.81 -3.93 -34.85
CA LEU A 435 -6.83 -3.41 -35.80
C LEU A 435 -5.86 -2.46 -35.09
N TYR A 436 -4.57 -2.80 -35.08
CA TYR A 436 -3.54 -2.04 -34.33
C TYR A 436 -2.67 -1.12 -35.19
N GLY A 437 -2.94 -1.05 -36.49
CA GLY A 437 -2.10 -0.34 -37.47
C GLY A 437 -1.05 -1.25 -38.14
N ASP A 438 -0.09 -0.64 -38.81
CA ASP A 438 1.00 -1.30 -39.55
C ASP A 438 2.18 -1.71 -38.66
N SER A 439 2.29 -1.07 -37.50
CA SER A 439 3.39 -1.23 -36.57
C SER A 439 3.30 -2.56 -35.82
N PRO A 440 4.43 -3.26 -35.60
CA PRO A 440 4.43 -4.49 -34.83
C PRO A 440 4.03 -4.22 -33.37
N VAL A 441 3.26 -5.14 -32.81
CA VAL A 441 2.79 -5.07 -31.43
C VAL A 441 3.27 -6.25 -30.61
N VAL A 442 3.41 -6.02 -29.31
CA VAL A 442 3.70 -7.03 -28.29
C VAL A 442 2.66 -6.97 -27.18
N LYS A 443 2.46 -8.10 -26.51
CA LYS A 443 1.75 -8.15 -25.25
C LYS A 443 2.76 -7.88 -24.13
N MET A 444 2.46 -6.90 -23.29
CA MET A 444 3.19 -6.57 -22.07
C MET A 444 2.35 -6.97 -20.87
N ASP A 445 2.86 -7.89 -20.05
CA ASP A 445 2.30 -8.22 -18.75
C ASP A 445 3.21 -7.58 -17.69
N MET A 446 2.67 -6.64 -16.92
CA MET A 446 3.40 -5.86 -15.91
C MET A 446 2.77 -6.03 -14.54
N THR A 447 3.60 -6.07 -13.50
CA THR A 447 3.15 -5.81 -12.13
C THR A 447 3.66 -4.45 -11.71
N LEU A 448 2.74 -3.51 -11.50
CA LEU A 448 3.00 -2.17 -11.01
C LEU A 448 2.90 -2.14 -9.49
N GLU A 449 3.75 -1.34 -8.87
CA GLU A 449 3.72 -0.98 -7.45
C GLU A 449 3.31 0.49 -7.35
N THR A 450 2.21 0.79 -6.68
CA THR A 450 1.76 2.17 -6.41
C THR A 450 1.78 2.49 -4.93
N ILE A 451 2.19 3.70 -4.56
CA ILE A 451 2.26 4.16 -3.16
C ILE A 451 1.11 5.11 -2.88
N TRP A 452 0.44 4.92 -1.74
CA TRP A 452 -0.71 5.70 -1.31
C TRP A 452 -0.44 6.29 0.07
N LEU A 453 -0.30 7.61 0.16
CA LEU A 453 0.06 8.31 1.38
C LEU A 453 -1.14 8.38 2.35
N ARG A 454 -1.01 7.74 3.51
CA ARG A 454 -2.06 7.70 4.54
C ARG A 454 -2.48 9.08 5.01
N SER A 455 -1.56 10.05 4.98
CA SER A 455 -1.79 11.41 5.44
C SER A 455 -2.94 12.17 4.77
N TRP A 456 -3.40 11.76 3.58
CA TRP A 456 -4.60 12.34 2.95
C TRP A 456 -5.76 11.34 2.90
N ILE A 457 -5.48 10.04 2.82
CA ILE A 457 -6.51 9.00 2.73
C ILE A 457 -7.18 8.76 4.07
N GLN A 458 -6.44 8.86 5.18
CA GLN A 458 -6.91 8.56 6.55
C GLN A 458 -8.13 9.39 6.97
N ASP A 459 -8.31 10.57 6.36
CA ASP A 459 -9.43 11.44 6.65
C ASP A 459 -10.72 10.82 6.10
N MET A 460 -10.63 10.05 5.02
CA MET A 460 -11.75 9.39 4.33
C MET A 460 -11.95 7.94 4.76
N MET A 461 -11.04 7.38 5.57
CA MET A 461 -11.10 5.99 6.03
C MET A 461 -12.14 5.82 7.15
N PRO A 462 -13.06 4.85 7.04
CA PRO A 462 -13.89 4.41 8.16
C PRO A 462 -13.04 3.95 9.36
N ASN A 463 -13.57 3.99 10.58
CA ASN A 463 -12.82 3.59 11.78
C ASN A 463 -12.37 2.13 11.73
N SER A 464 -13.18 1.26 11.16
CA SER A 464 -12.83 -0.15 10.91
C SER A 464 -11.58 -0.29 10.04
N VAL A 465 -11.47 0.50 8.97
CA VAL A 465 -10.29 0.56 8.09
C VAL A 465 -9.10 1.19 8.81
N ARG A 466 -9.30 2.28 9.55
CA ARG A 466 -8.25 2.92 10.35
C ARG A 466 -7.63 1.94 11.34
N ALA A 467 -8.45 1.24 12.12
CA ALA A 467 -7.98 0.26 13.10
C ALA A 467 -7.21 -0.89 12.42
N MET A 468 -7.73 -1.40 11.30
CA MET A 468 -7.03 -2.41 10.49
C MET A 468 -5.68 -1.90 9.98
N LEU A 469 -5.62 -0.64 9.59
CA LEU A 469 -4.41 0.04 9.16
C LEU A 469 -3.68 0.73 10.33
N GLY A 470 -3.85 0.28 11.57
CA GLY A 470 -3.03 0.71 12.71
C GLY A 470 -3.15 2.20 13.06
N ILE A 471 -4.12 2.90 12.46
CA ILE A 471 -4.45 4.30 12.70
C ILE A 471 -5.49 4.32 13.83
N GLN A 472 -5.32 5.25 14.77
CA GLN A 472 -6.30 5.40 15.85
C GLN A 472 -7.66 5.79 15.25
N PRO A 473 -8.76 5.10 15.60
CA PRO A 473 -10.09 5.48 15.17
C PRO A 473 -10.38 6.91 15.61
N VAL A 474 -11.14 7.68 14.81
CA VAL A 474 -11.61 9.00 15.24
C VAL A 474 -12.57 8.74 16.40
N LYS A 475 -12.33 9.39 17.55
CA LYS A 475 -13.29 9.35 18.65
C LYS A 475 -14.54 10.08 18.16
N THR A 476 -15.59 9.33 17.84
CA THR A 476 -16.90 9.92 17.64
C THR A 476 -17.25 10.60 18.96
N GLU A 477 -17.34 11.92 18.97
CA GLU A 477 -18.00 12.65 20.04
C GLU A 477 -19.47 12.22 19.94
N SER A 478 -19.79 11.08 20.55
CA SER A 478 -21.15 10.62 20.71
C SER A 478 -21.90 11.76 21.37
N ALA A 479 -23.08 12.06 20.83
CA ALA A 479 -23.99 13.11 21.26
C ALA A 479 -24.53 12.88 22.69
N GLU A 480 -23.63 12.75 23.67
CA GLU A 480 -23.91 12.61 25.09
C GLU A 480 -24.27 13.96 25.75
N GLU A 481 -24.42 15.04 24.98
CA GLU A 481 -24.69 16.38 25.48
C GLU A 481 -26.15 16.86 25.30
N SER A 482 -27.11 15.96 25.03
CA SER A 482 -28.54 16.33 24.88
C SER A 482 -29.46 15.97 26.05
N ASP A 483 -28.95 15.49 27.18
CA ASP A 483 -29.80 15.02 28.29
C ASP A 483 -29.86 15.95 29.52
N GLU A 484 -29.33 17.18 29.46
CA GLU A 484 -29.21 18.03 30.68
C GLU A 484 -30.15 19.24 30.83
N ASP A 485 -31.12 19.50 29.95
CA ASP A 485 -31.99 20.69 30.06
C ASP A 485 -33.51 20.43 29.91
N ASP A 486 -34.07 19.44 30.62
CA ASP A 486 -35.53 19.38 30.83
C ASP A 486 -35.90 19.07 32.29
N TYR A 487 -35.44 19.95 33.19
CA TYR A 487 -36.08 20.19 34.49
C TYR A 487 -36.20 21.69 34.72
N SER A 488 -37.36 22.26 34.40
CA SER A 488 -37.90 23.46 35.06
C SER A 488 -39.43 23.49 34.98
#